data_AF-A0A951BB56-F1
#
_entry.id   AF-A0A951BB56-F1
#
_cell.length_a   1.000
_cell.length_b   1.000
_cell.length_c   1.000
_cell.angle_alpha   90.00
_cell.angle_beta   90.00
_cell.angle_gamma   90.00
#
_symmetry.space_group_name_H-M   'P 1'
#
loop_
_entity.id
_entity.type
_entity.pdbx_description
1 polymer ?
#
loop_
_entity_poly.entity_id
_entity_poly.type
_entity_poly.pdbx_seq_one_letter_code
_entity_poly.pdbx_strand_id
1 'polypeptide(L)'
;NETPLWLPEHKTLVFADALTERAGVLRVWMSPTHEERALPDLRAMLDLPFERVIISHGEPVQTRDAFKRALELPQWPAGPLHQAAYRGNLDRVRRLVEAGADVTARDERFGATAADWAGWTGHDATVAYLQSVMKEADR
;
A
#
# COMPACT_ATOMS: atom_id res chain seq x y z
N ASN A 1 7.95 -11.42 4.87
CA ASN A 1 8.18 -11.03 6.27
C ASN A 1 9.19 -9.92 6.24
N GLU A 2 8.73 -8.70 6.47
CA GLU A 2 9.63 -7.60 6.77
C GLU A 2 9.88 -7.58 8.27
N THR A 3 11.12 -7.32 8.66
CA THR A 3 11.51 -7.12 10.05
C THR A 3 12.13 -5.73 10.14
N PRO A 4 11.39 -4.71 10.61
CA PRO A 4 11.95 -3.39 10.74
C PRO A 4 13.07 -3.38 11.77
N LEU A 5 14.09 -2.56 11.51
CA LEU A 5 15.24 -2.40 12.38
C LEU A 5 15.03 -1.20 13.29
N TRP A 6 15.15 -1.42 14.59
CA TRP A 6 15.21 -0.38 15.61
C TRP A 6 16.67 -0.07 15.95
N LEU A 7 17.09 1.18 15.76
CA LEU A 7 18.42 1.70 16.07
C LEU A 7 18.33 2.68 17.24
N PRO A 8 18.48 2.22 18.50
CA PRO A 8 18.19 3.04 19.68
C PRO A 8 19.11 4.25 19.85
N GLU A 9 20.40 4.11 19.54
CA GLU A 9 21.40 5.20 19.63
C GLU A 9 21.08 6.35 18.67
N HIS A 10 20.34 6.04 17.60
CA HIS A 10 19.95 6.99 16.55
C HIS A 10 18.48 7.40 16.63
N LYS A 11 17.69 6.79 17.51
CA LYS A 11 16.23 6.95 17.58
C LYS A 11 15.56 6.77 16.22
N THR A 12 15.99 5.75 15.46
CA THR A 12 15.56 5.55 14.08
C THR A 12 14.94 4.18 13.88
N LEU A 13 13.80 4.13 13.20
CA LEU A 13 13.26 2.91 12.61
C LEU A 13 13.61 2.82 11.12
N VAL A 14 14.00 1.65 10.65
CA VAL A 14 14.30 1.39 9.23
C VAL A 14 13.35 0.33 8.69
N PHE A 15 12.65 0.67 7.62
CA PHE A 15 11.68 -0.18 6.92
C PHE A 15 12.13 -0.43 5.48
N ALA A 16 11.74 -1.59 4.97
CA ALA A 16 11.75 -1.93 3.57
C ALA A 16 10.39 -1.58 2.95
N ASP A 17 9.54 -2.57 2.68
CA ASP A 17 8.41 -2.45 1.76
C ASP A 17 7.06 -2.15 2.43
N ALA A 18 6.98 -2.17 3.76
CA ALA A 18 5.76 -1.95 4.53
C ALA A 18 5.30 -0.48 4.47
N LEU A 19 6.24 0.44 4.25
CA LEU A 19 6.00 1.87 4.17
C LEU A 19 6.55 2.43 2.85
N THR A 20 5.86 3.42 2.32
CA THR A 20 6.31 4.22 1.17
C THR A 20 6.08 5.69 1.46
N GLU A 21 6.90 6.59 0.89
CA GLU A 21 6.66 8.02 0.95
C GLU A 21 6.30 8.53 -0.45
N ARG A 22 5.24 9.34 -0.50
CA ARG A 22 4.71 9.93 -1.72
C ARG A 22 4.30 11.38 -1.47
N ALA A 23 4.97 12.31 -2.15
CA ALA A 23 4.71 13.75 -2.11
C ALA A 23 4.76 14.38 -0.70
N GLY A 24 5.77 14.02 0.09
CA GLY A 24 5.99 14.41 1.47
C GLY A 24 5.14 13.65 2.50
N VAL A 25 4.43 12.60 2.09
CA VAL A 25 3.48 11.87 2.95
C VAL A 25 3.86 10.41 3.04
N LEU A 26 4.23 9.98 4.25
CA LEU A 26 4.45 8.57 4.57
C LEU A 26 3.11 7.82 4.55
N ARG A 27 3.10 6.60 4.01
CA ARG A 27 1.92 5.77 3.83
C ARG A 27 2.25 4.29 4.00
N VAL A 28 1.26 3.53 4.47
CA VAL A 28 1.35 2.07 4.60
C VAL A 28 0.96 1.42 3.28
N TRP A 29 1.74 0.43 2.84
CA TRP A 29 1.43 -0.36 1.66
C TRP A 29 0.21 -1.27 1.93
N MET A 30 -0.77 -1.29 1.02
CA MET A 30 -1.96 -2.14 1.19
C MET A 30 -1.63 -3.63 0.91
N SER A 31 -2.23 -4.57 1.62
CA SER A 31 -2.36 -5.97 1.16
C SER A 31 -3.41 -6.67 2.04
N PRO A 32 -3.99 -7.80 1.60
CA PRO A 32 -5.00 -8.50 2.40
C PRO A 32 -4.48 -8.92 3.78
N THR A 33 -3.16 -9.09 3.94
CA THR A 33 -2.55 -9.44 5.23
C THR A 33 -2.06 -8.22 6.02
N HIS A 34 -2.07 -7.01 5.44
CA HIS A 34 -1.56 -5.82 6.13
C HIS A 34 -2.49 -5.37 7.26
N GLU A 35 -3.82 -5.47 7.11
CA GLU A 35 -4.75 -5.06 8.17
C GLU A 35 -4.65 -5.96 9.41
N GLU A 36 -4.61 -7.27 9.22
CA GLU A 36 -4.64 -8.24 10.33
C GLU A 36 -3.28 -8.45 10.99
N ARG A 37 -2.17 -8.27 10.25
CA ARG A 37 -0.81 -8.51 10.78
C ARG A 37 0.04 -7.25 10.88
N ALA A 38 0.16 -6.50 9.80
CA ALA A 38 1.16 -5.44 9.74
C ALA A 38 0.74 -4.19 10.53
N LEU A 39 -0.52 -3.78 10.46
CA LEU A 39 -1.01 -2.60 11.18
C LEU A 39 -0.87 -2.73 12.71
N PRO A 40 -1.24 -3.85 13.36
CA PRO A 40 -0.99 -4.05 14.78
C PRO A 40 0.49 -3.95 15.15
N ASP A 41 1.37 -4.60 14.39
CA ASP A 41 2.81 -4.59 14.65
C ASP A 41 3.40 -3.17 14.48
N LEU A 42 3.00 -2.45 13.41
CA LEU A 42 3.41 -1.06 13.17
C LEU A 42 2.87 -0.11 14.26
N ARG A 43 1.66 -0.36 14.79
CA ARG A 43 1.10 0.40 15.90
C ARG A 43 1.87 0.17 17.19
N ALA A 44 2.25 -1.07 17.49
CA ALA A 44 3.04 -1.40 18.68
C ALA A 44 4.40 -0.67 18.69
N MET A 45 4.97 -0.37 17.52
CA MET A 45 6.21 0.39 17.43
C MET A 45 6.09 1.85 17.89
N LEU A 46 4.87 2.40 18.05
CA LEU A 46 4.66 3.74 18.62
C LEU A 46 5.15 3.86 20.06
N ASP A 47 5.26 2.74 20.78
CA ASP A 47 5.80 2.68 22.14
C ASP A 47 7.33 2.85 22.17
N LEU A 48 8.01 2.74 21.03
CA LEU A 48 9.44 2.99 20.93
C LEU A 48 9.75 4.50 20.87
N PRO A 49 10.86 4.96 21.49
CA PRO A 49 11.25 6.37 21.51
C PRO A 49 11.95 6.81 20.22
N PHE A 50 11.41 6.44 19.05
CA PHE A 50 11.97 6.85 17.76
C PHE A 50 11.56 8.29 17.39
N GLU A 51 12.44 8.97 16.66
CA GLU A 51 12.29 10.32 16.13
C GLU A 51 12.31 10.36 14.60
N ARG A 52 12.93 9.36 13.96
CA ARG A 52 13.11 9.28 12.50
C ARG A 52 12.66 7.93 11.95
N VAL A 53 12.16 7.96 10.72
CA VAL A 53 11.84 6.77 9.93
C VAL A 53 12.58 6.83 8.60
N ILE A 54 13.29 5.75 8.28
CA ILE A 54 13.95 5.53 6.98
C ILE A 54 13.17 4.45 6.23
N ILE A 55 12.93 4.67 4.95
CA ILE A 55 12.23 3.74 4.06
C ILE A 55 13.04 3.52 2.78
N SER A 56 12.82 2.39 2.10
CA SER A 56 13.50 2.06 0.84
C SER A 56 12.98 2.82 -0.39
N HIS A 57 11.76 3.35 -0.33
CA HIS A 57 11.08 3.98 -1.47
C HIS A 57 10.47 5.35 -1.12
N GLY A 58 11.25 6.43 -1.36
CA GLY A 58 10.83 7.83 -1.22
C GLY A 58 11.96 8.72 -0.65
N GLU A 59 11.61 9.93 -0.20
CA GLU A 59 12.53 10.81 0.53
C GLU A 59 12.98 10.13 1.85
N PRO A 60 14.29 9.97 2.09
CA PRO A 60 14.84 8.98 3.02
C PRO A 60 14.63 9.30 4.50
N VAL A 61 14.12 10.49 4.85
CA VAL A 61 13.98 10.93 6.25
C VAL A 61 12.59 11.52 6.48
N GLN A 62 11.76 10.80 7.21
CA GLN A 62 10.42 11.24 7.64
C GLN A 62 10.36 11.41 9.16
N THR A 63 9.48 12.30 9.64
CA THR A 63 9.31 12.60 11.07
C THR A 63 8.36 11.62 11.78
N ARG A 64 8.43 11.56 13.13
CA ARG A 64 7.47 10.80 13.95
C ARG A 64 6.01 11.21 13.69
N ASP A 65 5.75 12.50 13.52
CA ASP A 65 4.40 12.98 13.25
C ASP A 65 3.91 12.57 11.85
N ALA A 66 4.80 12.57 10.85
CA ALA A 66 4.50 12.01 9.53
C ALA A 66 4.18 10.51 9.61
N PHE A 67 4.93 9.75 10.43
CA PHE A 67 4.63 8.34 10.67
C PHE A 67 3.29 8.12 11.36
N LYS A 68 2.99 8.84 12.45
CA LYS A 68 1.68 8.78 13.09
C LYS A 68 0.56 9.11 12.11
N ARG A 69 0.75 10.16 11.31
CA ARG A 69 -0.25 10.57 10.31
C ARG A 69 -0.49 9.48 9.27
N ALA A 70 0.56 8.79 8.83
CA ALA A 70 0.48 7.69 7.87
C ALA A 70 -0.45 6.57 8.31
N LEU A 71 -0.46 6.24 9.60
CA LEU A 71 -1.30 5.17 10.18
C LEU A 71 -2.79 5.50 10.19
N GLU A 72 -3.14 6.78 10.08
CA GLU A 72 -4.52 7.29 10.05
C GLU A 72 -4.98 7.65 8.63
N LEU A 73 -4.13 7.45 7.62
CA LEU A 73 -4.47 7.67 6.22
C LEU A 73 -5.02 6.39 5.59
N PRO A 74 -5.92 6.50 4.59
CA PRO A 74 -6.29 5.35 3.78
C PRO A 74 -5.03 4.75 3.15
N GLN A 75 -4.95 3.42 3.17
CA GLN A 75 -3.81 2.67 2.66
C GLN A 75 -3.59 2.98 1.17
N TRP A 76 -2.35 2.82 0.69
CA TRP A 76 -2.02 3.15 -0.70
C TRP A 76 -2.83 2.28 -1.70
N PRO A 77 -3.80 2.85 -2.43
CA PRO A 77 -4.75 2.04 -3.20
C PRO A 77 -4.14 1.50 -4.50
N ALA A 78 -3.19 2.23 -5.09
CA ALA A 78 -2.67 1.94 -6.44
C ALA A 78 -1.48 0.96 -6.48
N GLY A 79 -1.04 0.42 -5.35
CA GLY A 79 0.17 -0.41 -5.29
C GLY A 79 -0.16 -1.89 -5.47
N PRO A 80 -0.94 -2.48 -4.55
CA PRO A 80 -1.16 -3.92 -4.51
C PRO A 80 -2.21 -4.38 -5.51
N LEU A 81 -3.24 -3.56 -5.78
CA LEU A 81 -4.30 -3.89 -6.72
C LEU A 81 -3.75 -3.89 -8.15
N HIS A 82 -2.99 -2.84 -8.54
CA HIS A 82 -2.28 -2.78 -9.81
C HIS A 82 -1.27 -3.92 -9.97
N GLN A 83 -0.49 -4.25 -8.93
CA GLN A 83 0.44 -5.38 -8.97
C GLN A 83 -0.28 -6.72 -9.15
N ALA A 84 -1.39 -6.95 -8.44
CA ALA A 84 -2.18 -8.16 -8.56
C ALA A 84 -2.80 -8.29 -9.95
N ALA A 85 -3.30 -7.18 -10.50
CA ALA A 85 -3.89 -7.11 -11.82
C ALA A 85 -2.86 -7.31 -12.94
N TYR A 86 -1.68 -6.68 -12.84
CA TYR A 86 -0.53 -6.89 -13.73
C TYR A 86 -0.08 -8.36 -13.78
N ARG A 87 -0.23 -9.10 -12.67
CA ARG A 87 0.10 -10.53 -12.59
C ARG A 87 -1.07 -11.46 -12.93
N GLY A 88 -2.25 -10.91 -13.23
CA GLY A 88 -3.46 -11.69 -13.50
C GLY A 88 -3.95 -12.52 -12.31
N ASN A 89 -3.55 -12.17 -11.09
CA ASN A 89 -3.89 -12.93 -9.89
C ASN A 89 -5.29 -12.55 -9.40
N LEU A 90 -6.31 -13.12 -10.06
CA LEU A 90 -7.72 -12.80 -9.81
C LEU A 90 -8.13 -13.01 -8.35
N ASP A 91 -7.65 -14.06 -7.69
CA ASP A 91 -7.97 -14.33 -6.28
C ASP A 91 -7.42 -13.24 -5.36
N ARG A 92 -6.20 -12.77 -5.63
CA ARG A 92 -5.62 -11.65 -4.88
C ARG A 92 -6.35 -10.34 -5.19
N VAL A 93 -6.77 -10.12 -6.43
CA VAL A 93 -7.58 -8.96 -6.82
C VAL A 93 -8.91 -8.95 -6.04
N ARG A 94 -9.64 -10.07 -5.99
CA ARG A 94 -10.88 -10.20 -5.22
C ARG A 94 -10.70 -9.86 -3.75
N ARG A 95 -9.69 -10.47 -3.10
CA ARG A 95 -9.41 -10.18 -1.68
C ARG A 95 -9.07 -8.72 -1.42
N LEU A 96 -8.36 -8.07 -2.34
CA LEU A 96 -8.04 -6.65 -2.21
C LEU A 96 -9.29 -5.77 -2.36
N VAL A 97 -10.17 -6.08 -3.31
CA VAL A 97 -11.46 -5.40 -3.48
C VAL A 97 -12.34 -5.59 -2.23
N GLU A 98 -12.42 -6.81 -1.70
CA GLU A 98 -13.14 -7.12 -0.45
C GLU A 98 -12.57 -6.35 0.76
N ALA A 99 -11.26 -6.13 0.79
CA ALA A 99 -10.58 -5.32 1.81
C ALA A 99 -10.71 -3.79 1.58
N GLY A 100 -11.57 -3.36 0.65
CA GLY A 100 -11.85 -1.93 0.41
C GLY A 100 -10.83 -1.22 -0.47
N ALA A 101 -10.05 -1.94 -1.29
CA ALA A 101 -9.18 -1.33 -2.27
C ALA A 101 -10.00 -0.48 -3.27
N ASP A 102 -9.57 0.75 -3.51
CA ASP A 102 -10.16 1.62 -4.53
C ASP A 102 -9.82 1.11 -5.94
N VAL A 103 -10.81 0.50 -6.60
CA VAL A 103 -10.70 -0.03 -7.98
C VAL A 103 -10.58 1.06 -9.04
N THR A 104 -10.92 2.30 -8.71
CA THR A 104 -10.85 3.46 -9.62
C THR A 104 -9.51 4.19 -9.53
N ALA A 105 -8.67 3.81 -8.55
CA ALA A 105 -7.38 4.43 -8.32
C ALA A 105 -6.49 4.35 -9.56
N ARG A 106 -5.85 5.47 -9.90
CA ARG A 106 -4.87 5.58 -10.97
C ARG A 106 -3.46 5.63 -10.40
N ASP A 107 -2.54 4.86 -10.96
CA ASP A 107 -1.13 4.97 -10.58
C ASP A 107 -0.53 6.26 -11.12
N GLU A 108 0.45 6.82 -10.43
CA GLU A 108 1.05 8.09 -10.84
C GLU A 108 2.02 7.97 -12.03
N ARG A 109 2.53 6.78 -12.31
CA ARG A 109 3.54 6.59 -13.36
C ARG A 109 2.93 6.65 -14.74
N PHE A 110 1.73 6.09 -14.91
CA PHE A 110 1.06 5.99 -16.20
C PHE A 110 -0.38 6.52 -16.18
N GLY A 111 -0.89 6.92 -15.02
CA GLY A 111 -2.30 7.30 -14.88
C GLY A 111 -3.26 6.12 -15.09
N ALA A 112 -2.77 4.89 -14.96
CA ALA A 112 -3.52 3.69 -15.30
C ALA A 112 -4.23 3.09 -14.08
N THR A 113 -5.42 2.52 -14.32
CA THR A 113 -6.16 1.75 -13.32
C THR A 113 -5.63 0.31 -13.24
N ALA A 114 -6.02 -0.43 -12.21
CA ALA A 114 -5.70 -1.85 -12.13
C ALA A 114 -6.26 -2.64 -13.34
N ALA A 115 -7.44 -2.26 -13.86
CA ALA A 115 -8.02 -2.88 -15.05
C ALA A 115 -7.17 -2.64 -16.30
N ASP A 116 -6.61 -1.43 -16.47
CA ASP A 116 -5.72 -1.11 -17.59
C ASP A 116 -4.46 -1.99 -17.57
N TRP A 117 -3.86 -2.16 -16.39
CA TRP A 117 -2.69 -3.04 -16.22
C TRP A 117 -3.01 -4.51 -16.56
N ALA A 118 -4.16 -5.02 -16.12
CA ALA A 118 -4.61 -6.37 -16.49
C ALA A 118 -4.85 -6.47 -18.01
N GLY A 119 -5.39 -5.43 -18.64
CA GLY A 119 -5.60 -5.39 -20.09
C GLY A 119 -4.31 -5.40 -20.88
N TRP A 120 -3.33 -4.57 -20.51
CA TRP A 120 -2.01 -4.52 -21.17
C TRP A 120 -1.22 -5.82 -21.03
N THR A 121 -1.52 -6.63 -20.02
CA THR A 121 -0.88 -7.93 -19.78
C THR A 121 -1.71 -9.12 -20.26
N GLY A 122 -2.90 -8.90 -20.83
CA GLY A 122 -3.75 -9.94 -21.42
C GLY A 122 -4.51 -10.79 -20.41
N HIS A 123 -4.87 -10.23 -19.25
CA HIS A 123 -5.58 -10.92 -18.18
C HIS A 123 -7.08 -10.63 -18.18
N ASP A 124 -7.78 -11.06 -19.23
CA ASP A 124 -9.19 -10.72 -19.52
C ASP A 124 -10.16 -11.01 -18.38
N ALA A 125 -10.00 -12.14 -17.68
CA ALA A 125 -10.84 -12.48 -16.52
C ALA A 125 -10.69 -11.46 -15.37
N THR A 126 -9.49 -10.92 -15.20
CA THR A 126 -9.20 -9.89 -14.20
C THR A 126 -9.75 -8.53 -14.64
N VAL A 127 -9.62 -8.19 -15.93
CA VAL A 127 -10.23 -6.99 -16.52
C VAL A 127 -11.74 -6.99 -16.31
N ALA A 128 -12.41 -8.09 -16.69
CA ALA A 128 -13.86 -8.22 -16.60
C ALA A 128 -14.36 -8.05 -15.16
N TYR A 129 -13.68 -8.66 -14.19
CA TYR A 129 -14.03 -8.52 -12.78
C TYR A 129 -13.82 -7.09 -12.27
N LEU A 130 -12.68 -6.47 -12.53
CA LEU A 130 -12.42 -5.09 -12.07
C LEU A 130 -13.42 -4.10 -12.69
N GLN A 131 -13.73 -4.24 -13.98
CA GLN A 131 -14.73 -3.40 -14.65
C GLN A 131 -16.15 -3.63 -14.15
N SER A 132 -16.53 -4.85 -13.73
CA SER A 132 -17.84 -5.09 -13.15
C SER A 132 -17.98 -4.39 -11.80
N VAL A 133 -16.96 -4.47 -10.95
CA VAL A 133 -16.94 -3.80 -9.64
C VAL A 133 -16.98 -2.28 -9.80
N MET A 134 -16.24 -1.71 -10.75
CA MET A 134 -16.28 -0.26 -11.02
C MET A 134 -17.70 0.23 -11.37
N LYS A 135 -18.44 -0.51 -12.19
CA LYS A 135 -19.83 -0.16 -12.57
C LYS A 135 -20.82 -0.24 -11.40
N GLU A 136 -20.52 -1.04 -10.40
CA GLU A 136 -21.32 -1.13 -9.18
C GLU A 136 -21.03 0.03 -8.22
N ALA A 137 -19.79 0.53 -8.20
CA ALA A 137 -19.40 1.68 -7.40
C ALA A 137 -19.97 3.02 -7.89
N ASP A 138 -20.26 3.13 -9.20
CA ASP A 138 -20.84 4.33 -9.83
C ASP A 138 -22.39 4.41 -9.72
N ARG A 139 -23.04 3.43 -9.08
CA ARG A 139 -24.51 3.27 -9.06
C ARG A 139 -25.10 3.60 -7.69
#